data_AF-A0A520R4K9-F1
#
_entry.id   AF-A0A520R4K9-F1
#
_cell.length_a   1.000
_cell.length_b   1.000
_cell.length_c   1.000
_cell.angle_alpha   90.00
_cell.angle_beta   90.00
_cell.angle_gamma   90.00
#
_symmetry.space_group_name_H-M   'P 1'
#
loop_
_entity.id
_entity.type
_entity.pdbx_description
1 polymer ?
#
loop_
_entity_poly.entity_id
_entity_poly.type
_entity_poly.pdbx_seq_one_letter_code
_entity_poly.pdbx_strand_id
1 'polypeptide(L)' 'MSTDPERITILAREFTAAALEFHRGRMAEKGYRMEGSITPRTFKMIEGVEPPQDLFDGDTLFAVTFVRRDVVE' A
#
# COMPACT_ATOMS: atom_id res chain seq x y z
N MET A 1 -23.29 6.67 -1.53
CA MET A 1 -22.13 5.95 -0.96
C MET A 1 -21.01 6.09 -1.97
N SER A 2 -19.78 6.42 -1.55
CA SER A 2 -18.66 6.57 -2.48
C SER A 2 -18.48 5.25 -3.23
N THR A 3 -18.49 5.32 -4.55
CA THR A 3 -18.21 4.21 -5.48
C THR A 3 -16.71 3.98 -5.65
N ASP A 4 -15.88 4.61 -4.80
CA ASP A 4 -14.43 4.55 -4.96
C ASP A 4 -13.91 3.21 -4.44
N PRO A 5 -13.05 2.53 -5.21
CA PRO A 5 -12.53 1.25 -4.79
C PRO A 5 -11.61 1.41 -3.59
N GLU A 6 -11.80 0.53 -2.61
CA GLU A 6 -11.01 0.49 -1.39
C GLU A 6 -9.57 0.10 -1.71
N ARG A 7 -8.60 0.83 -1.13
CA ARG A 7 -7.17 0.57 -1.29
C ARG A 7 -6.46 0.45 0.03
N ILE A 8 -5.56 -0.52 0.12
CA ILE A 8 -4.65 -0.72 1.24
C ILE A 8 -3.23 -0.79 0.69
N THR A 9 -2.32 0.00 1.23
CA THR A 9 -0.88 -0.09 0.94
C THR A 9 -0.14 -0.66 2.14
N ILE A 10 0.60 -1.74 1.93
CA ILE A 10 1.48 -2.33 2.93
C ILE A 10 2.91 -1.88 2.64
N LEU A 11 3.61 -1.46 3.69
CA LEU A 11 5.01 -1.08 3.65
C LEU A 11 5.86 -2.16 4.33
N ALA A 12 6.93 -2.58 3.67
CA ALA A 12 7.89 -3.54 4.21
C ALA A 12 9.33 -3.04 4.04
N ARG A 13 10.21 -3.36 4.99
CA ARG A 13 11.65 -3.07 4.88
C ARG A 13 12.36 -3.98 3.88
N GLU A 14 11.81 -5.17 3.63
CA GLU A 14 12.36 -6.15 2.70
C GLU A 14 11.36 -6.51 1.61
N PHE A 15 11.86 -6.68 0.38
CA PHE A 15 11.04 -7.09 -0.77
C PHE A 15 10.36 -8.45 -0.55
N THR A 16 11.12 -9.41 0.02
CA THR A 16 10.65 -10.77 0.33
C THR A 16 9.46 -10.75 1.29
N ALA A 17 9.47 -9.88 2.30
CA ALA A 17 8.36 -9.73 3.23
C ALA A 17 7.09 -9.22 2.53
N ALA A 18 7.21 -8.21 1.64
CA ALA A 18 6.09 -7.72 0.85
C ALA A 18 5.52 -8.80 -0.10
N ALA A 19 6.40 -9.58 -0.75
CA ALA A 19 5.99 -10.68 -1.62
C ALA A 19 5.32 -11.82 -0.85
N LEU A 20 5.79 -12.16 0.34
CA LEU A 20 5.19 -13.19 1.19
C LEU A 20 3.77 -12.81 1.63
N GLU A 21 3.52 -11.54 1.96
CA GLU A 21 2.16 -11.09 2.29
C GLU A 21 1.19 -11.23 1.11
N PHE A 22 1.66 -11.02 -0.12
CA PHE A 22 0.88 -11.32 -1.32
C PHE A 22 0.62 -12.83 -1.47
N HIS A 23 1.65 -13.66 -1.35
CA HIS A 23 1.54 -15.11 -1.54
C HIS A 23 0.74 -15.84 -0.45
N ARG A 24 0.68 -15.29 0.78
CA ARG A 24 -0.07 -15.87 1.90
C ARG A 24 -1.59 -15.82 1.73
N GLY A 25 -2.12 -15.34 0.61
CA GLY A 25 -3.54 -15.44 0.26
C GLY A 25 -4.48 -14.53 1.08
N ARG A 26 -4.05 -14.00 2.23
CA ARG A 26 -4.88 -13.21 3.15
C ARG A 26 -5.58 -12.00 2.52
N MET A 27 -4.95 -11.36 1.53
CA MET A 27 -5.55 -10.22 0.82
C MET A 27 -6.50 -10.67 -0.30
N ALA A 28 -6.17 -11.77 -0.99
CA ALA A 28 -7.02 -12.36 -2.02
C ALA A 28 -8.32 -12.92 -1.43
N GLU A 29 -8.25 -13.60 -0.28
CA GLU A 29 -9.41 -14.11 0.47
C GLU A 29 -10.37 -12.98 0.90
N LYS A 30 -9.84 -11.77 1.13
CA LYS A 30 -10.62 -10.58 1.47
C LYS A 30 -11.18 -9.84 0.24
N GLY A 31 -10.96 -10.38 -0.96
CA GLY A 31 -11.41 -9.80 -2.22
C GLY A 31 -10.51 -8.71 -2.79
N TYR A 32 -9.32 -8.50 -2.24
CA TYR A 32 -8.37 -7.56 -2.82
C TYR A 32 -7.51 -8.22 -3.89
N ARG A 33 -7.13 -7.44 -4.91
CA ARG A 33 -6.11 -7.78 -5.89
C ARG A 33 -4.96 -6.78 -5.80
N MET A 34 -3.74 -7.22 -6.11
CA MET A 34 -2.60 -6.30 -6.19
C MET A 34 -2.82 -5.27 -7.32
N GLU A 35 -2.54 -4.00 -7.03
CA GLU A 35 -2.57 -2.89 -7.97
C GLU A 35 -1.12 -2.52 -8.33
N GLY A 36 -0.69 -2.90 -9.54
CA GLY A 36 0.68 -2.64 -10.01
C GLY A 36 1.72 -3.63 -9.46
N SER A 37 2.93 -3.14 -9.21
CA SER A 37 4.07 -3.92 -8.71
C SER A 37 4.54 -3.41 -7.34
N ILE A 38 5.30 -4.24 -6.64
CA ILE A 38 6.02 -3.82 -5.43
C ILE A 38 7.10 -2.83 -5.85
N THR A 39 7.12 -1.64 -5.25
CA THR A 39 8.06 -0.57 -5.63
C THR A 39 8.80 -0.02 -4.41
N PRO A 40 10.13 0.19 -4.50
CA PRO A 40 10.88 0.88 -3.45
C PRO A 40 10.53 2.38 -3.47
N ARG A 41 10.22 2.95 -2.31
CA ARG A 41 9.81 4.36 -2.14
C ARG A 41 10.29 4.92 -0.81
N THR A 42 10.67 6.20 -0.80
CA THR A 42 10.73 7.01 0.42
C THR A 42 9.41 7.76 0.58
N PHE A 43 9.00 8.00 1.82
CA PHE A 43 7.70 8.59 2.12
C PHE A 43 7.88 9.91 2.85
N LYS A 44 7.09 10.90 2.46
CA LYS A 44 7.05 12.21 3.11
C LYS A 44 5.61 12.58 3.42
N MET A 45 5.40 13.32 4.51
CA MET A 45 4.09 13.84 4.91
C MET A 45 4.14 15.36 5.01
N ILE A 46 3.10 16.02 4.50
CA ILE A 46 2.88 17.46 4.64
C ILE A 46 1.64 17.63 5.49
N GLU A 47 1.76 18.33 6.61
CA GLU A 47 0.64 18.69 7.46
C GLU A 47 0.49 20.22 7.50
N GLY A 48 -0.66 20.72 7.03
CA GLY A 48 -0.94 22.16 7.00
C GLY A 48 0.00 22.94 6.08
N VAL A 49 0.76 23.88 6.66
CA VAL A 49 1.67 24.79 5.94
C VAL A 49 3.14 24.44 6.15
N GLU A 50 3.44 23.37 6.87
CA GLU A 50 4.81 22.96 7.15
C GLU A 50 5.47 22.29 5.92
N PRO A 51 6.81 22.33 5.81
CA PRO A 51 7.52 21.58 4.76
C PRO A 51 7.27 20.06 4.87
N PRO A 52 7.40 19.31 3.75
CA PRO A 52 7.29 17.85 3.79
C PRO A 52 8.32 17.22 4.72
N GLN A 53 7.87 16.49 5.72
CA GLN A 53 8.71 15.76 6.66
C GLN A 53 8.88 14.32 6.22
N ASP A 54 10.08 13.76 6.43
CA ASP A 54 10.34 12.35 6.15
C ASP A 54 9.56 11.45 7.12
N LEU A 55 8.90 10.44 6.55
CA LEU A 55 8.37 9.31 7.30
C LEU A 55 9.39 8.19 7.33
N PHE A 56 9.37 7.39 8.40
CA PHE A 56 10.25 6.23 8.56
C PHE A 56 11.73 6.62 8.45
N ASP A 57 12.11 7.76 9.03
CA ASP A 57 13.48 8.29 9.04
C ASP A 57 14.08 8.55 7.64
N GLY A 58 13.24 8.60 6.60
CA GLY A 58 13.68 8.73 5.22
C GLY A 58 14.15 7.42 4.58
N ASP A 59 13.97 6.28 5.27
CA ASP A 59 14.31 4.96 4.74
C ASP A 59 13.51 4.64 3.48
N THR A 60 14.16 3.93 2.56
CA THR A 60 13.46 3.33 1.41
C THR A 60 12.71 2.08 1.88
N LEU A 61 11.40 2.05 1.67
CA LEU A 61 10.54 0.92 1.95
C LEU A 61 9.93 0.35 0.66
N PHE A 62 9.60 -0.93 0.67
CA PHE A 62 8.86 -1.59 -0.39
C PHE A 62 7.36 -1.40 -0.17
N ALA A 63 6.70 -0.75 -1.12
CA ALA A 63 5.28 -0.47 -1.09
C ALA A 63 4.54 -1.41 -2.02
N VAL A 64 3.50 -2.06 -1.50
CA VAL A 64 2.56 -2.87 -2.29
C VAL A 64 1.14 -2.41 -2.02
N THR A 65 0.40 -2.09 -3.08
CA THR A 65 -0.99 -1.65 -2.98
C THR A 65 -1.94 -2.76 -3.41
N PHE A 66 -3.00 -2.91 -2.64
CA PHE A 66 -4.09 -3.84 -2.86
C PHE A 66 -5.37 -3.03 -3.07
N VAL A 67 -6.17 -3.41 -4.06
CA VAL A 67 -7.44 -2.76 -4.39
C VAL A 67 -8.59 -3.77 -4.32
N ARG A 68 -9.69 -3.39 -3.68
CA ARG A 68 -10.96 -4.11 -3.71
C ARG A 68 -12.01 -3.19 -4.32
N ARG A 69 -12.65 -3.65 -5.39
CA ARG A 69 -13.78 -2.94 -5.99
C ARG A 69 -15.03 -3.48 -5.34
N ASP A 70 -15.82 -2.61 -4.71
CA ASP A 70 -17.17 -2.99 -4.34
C ASP A 70 -17.94 -3.31 -5.62
N VAL A 71 -18.53 -4.50 -5.66
CA VAL A 71 -19.48 -4.86 -6.71
C VAL A 71 -20.73 -4.04 -6.40
N VAL A 72 -20.92 -2.94 -7.12
CA VAL A 72 -22.24 -2.30 -7.17
C VAL A 72 -23.11 -3.27 -7.96
N GLU A 73 -23.99 -4.01 -7.25
CA GLU A 73 -25.09 -4.77 -7.86
C GLU A 73 -26.03 -3.85 -8.65
#